data_AF-A0A168N7P8-F1
#
_entry.id   AF-A0A168N7P8-F1
#
_cell.length_a   1.000
_cell.length_b   1.000
_cell.length_c   1.000
_cell.angle_alpha   90.00
_cell.angle_beta   90.00
_cell.angle_gamma   90.00
#
_symmetry.space_group_name_H-M   'P 1'
#
loop_
_entity.id
_entity.type
_entity.pdbx_description
1 polymer ?
#
loop_
_entity_poly.entity_id
_entity_poly.type
_entity_poly.pdbx_seq_one_letter_code
_entity_poly.pdbx_strand_id
1 'polypeptide(L)'
;MKNTPIGLPGQNENEESCFIDSFGANVIVLPTKTKPKKLDMKGTDGKKYSYLFKGLEDLHLDERIMQLLTTTNGLLSENGATALRGMRARTYAVIPLSDHSGMIQWVNDATPFFALFKKWQKRESTAHMLLNNDKPNEAYMQSLMQRPTEQFTAKVASILKSAGLRVTANRRYWPKEKEIYYSSATATEWFKKSTSFARSLAVTSMIGYIIGLGDRHLDNILVDFRSGEVIHIDYNVCFEKGKRLRVPELVPYRLTQNLYGALGITGVDGQFKAAAEETLRVLRKHKEVLITLLDAFVYDPLVDWESEAMEAGHRQ
;
A
#
# COMPACT_ATOMS: atom_id res chain seq x y z
N MET A 1 28.37 -11.98 -11.74
CA MET A 1 28.05 -12.16 -13.18
C MET A 1 28.00 -10.79 -13.84
N LYS A 2 28.45 -10.68 -15.09
CA LYS A 2 28.37 -9.45 -15.89
C LYS A 2 27.88 -9.79 -17.31
N ASN A 3 27.20 -8.86 -17.99
CA ASN A 3 26.72 -9.00 -19.37
C ASN A 3 25.93 -10.29 -19.62
N THR A 4 24.88 -10.54 -18.83
CA THR A 4 24.13 -11.79 -18.96
C THR A 4 23.08 -11.69 -20.08
N PRO A 5 22.72 -12.80 -20.74
CA PRO A 5 21.61 -12.85 -21.69
C PRO A 5 20.24 -12.98 -21.01
N ILE A 6 20.17 -12.83 -19.68
CA ILE A 6 18.94 -13.03 -18.89
C ILE A 6 18.19 -11.69 -18.85
N GLY A 7 16.93 -11.69 -19.29
CA GLY A 7 16.06 -10.51 -19.22
C GLY A 7 15.84 -10.03 -17.79
N LEU A 8 15.61 -8.72 -17.61
CA LEU A 8 15.20 -8.21 -16.31
C LEU A 8 13.84 -8.80 -15.91
N PRO A 9 13.70 -9.33 -14.68
CA PRO A 9 12.45 -9.94 -14.24
C PRO A 9 11.28 -8.96 -14.26
N GLY A 10 10.12 -9.38 -14.79
CA GLY A 10 8.89 -8.57 -14.74
C GLY A 10 8.88 -7.34 -15.64
N GLN A 11 9.71 -7.30 -16.69
CA GLN A 11 9.52 -6.35 -17.80
C GLN A 11 8.38 -6.84 -18.71
N ASN A 12 7.61 -5.90 -19.27
CA ASN A 12 6.55 -6.24 -20.23
C ASN A 12 7.19 -6.67 -21.57
N GLU A 13 6.58 -7.65 -22.24
CA GLU A 13 7.06 -8.17 -23.55
C GLU A 13 7.11 -7.09 -24.65
N ASN A 14 6.43 -5.97 -24.46
CA ASN A 14 6.36 -4.85 -25.41
C ASN A 14 7.45 -3.78 -25.22
N GLU A 15 8.27 -3.85 -24.16
CA GLU A 15 9.40 -2.95 -23.95
C GLU A 15 10.67 -3.55 -24.58
N GLU A 16 11.59 -2.69 -25.08
CA GLU A 16 12.89 -3.15 -25.59
C GLU A 16 13.55 -4.06 -24.55
N SER A 17 13.97 -5.25 -24.99
CA SER A 17 14.51 -6.29 -24.12
C SER A 17 15.74 -5.77 -23.36
N CYS A 18 15.55 -5.43 -22.09
CA CYS A 18 16.62 -5.03 -21.18
C CYS A 18 17.11 -6.26 -20.41
N PHE A 19 18.42 -6.52 -20.49
CA PHE A 19 19.04 -7.69 -19.86
C PHE A 19 19.79 -7.30 -18.59
N ILE A 20 20.08 -8.28 -17.73
CA ILE A 20 20.87 -8.05 -16.52
C ILE A 20 22.34 -7.84 -16.91
N ASP A 21 22.81 -6.60 -16.80
CA ASP A 21 24.22 -6.22 -16.95
C ASP A 21 25.02 -6.67 -15.73
N SER A 22 24.57 -6.37 -14.51
CA SER A 22 25.28 -6.76 -13.30
C SER A 22 24.39 -6.75 -12.05
N PHE A 23 24.86 -7.39 -10.98
CA PHE A 23 24.22 -7.37 -9.66
C PHE A 23 24.95 -6.39 -8.73
N GLY A 24 24.20 -5.72 -7.85
CA GLY A 24 24.74 -4.89 -6.80
C GLY A 24 25.60 -5.71 -5.83
N ALA A 25 26.71 -5.12 -5.37
CA ALA A 25 27.65 -5.79 -4.48
C ALA A 25 27.08 -6.04 -3.06
N ASN A 26 26.04 -5.32 -2.68
CA ASN A 26 25.46 -5.34 -1.34
C ASN A 26 24.00 -5.81 -1.40
N VAL A 27 23.61 -6.59 -0.39
CA VAL A 27 22.22 -6.98 -0.13
C VAL A 27 21.79 -6.36 1.18
N ILE A 28 20.64 -5.69 1.19
CA ILE A 28 20.08 -5.07 2.39
C ILE A 28 19.03 -6.01 2.98
N VAL A 29 19.21 -6.43 4.23
CA VAL A 29 18.21 -7.23 4.95
C VAL A 29 17.28 -6.29 5.71
N LEU A 30 15.98 -6.35 5.44
CA LEU A 30 15.01 -5.50 6.14
C LEU A 30 14.67 -6.05 7.53
N PRO A 31 14.55 -5.19 8.56
CA PRO A 31 14.30 -5.60 9.94
C PRO A 31 12.80 -5.91 10.18
N THR A 32 12.27 -6.89 9.48
CA THR A 32 10.89 -7.39 9.67
C THR A 32 10.91 -8.85 10.11
N LYS A 33 9.74 -9.41 10.46
CA LYS A 33 9.59 -10.81 10.91
C LYS A 33 10.21 -11.81 9.93
N THR A 34 10.00 -11.60 8.64
CA THR A 34 10.44 -12.50 7.55
C THR A 34 11.84 -12.16 7.01
N LYS A 35 12.48 -11.08 7.48
CA LYS A 35 13.83 -10.64 7.08
C LYS A 35 14.08 -10.70 5.55
N PRO A 36 13.22 -10.04 4.75
CA PRO A 36 13.35 -10.07 3.29
C PRO A 36 14.59 -9.30 2.84
N LYS A 37 15.11 -9.67 1.66
CA LYS A 37 16.40 -9.20 1.14
C LYS A 37 16.17 -8.27 -0.04
N LYS A 38 16.60 -7.02 0.06
CA LYS A 38 16.63 -6.09 -1.07
C LYS A 38 17.93 -6.26 -1.83
N LEU A 39 17.83 -6.57 -3.11
CA LEU A 39 18.95 -6.70 -4.05
C LEU A 39 18.73 -5.73 -5.21
N ASP A 40 19.83 -5.10 -5.63
CA ASP A 40 19.84 -4.21 -6.78
C ASP A 40 20.44 -4.93 -7.99
N MET A 41 19.84 -4.74 -9.15
CA MET A 41 20.32 -5.20 -10.46
C MET A 41 20.54 -3.97 -11.35
N LYS A 42 21.52 -4.05 -12.24
CA LYS A 42 21.75 -3.04 -13.27
C LYS A 42 21.34 -3.62 -14.61
N GLY A 43 20.51 -2.88 -15.35
CA GLY A 43 20.10 -3.24 -16.70
C GLY A 43 21.18 -2.89 -17.74
N THR A 44 21.09 -3.49 -18.93
CA THR A 44 21.91 -3.12 -20.10
C THR A 44 21.66 -1.67 -20.53
N ASP A 45 20.53 -1.08 -20.16
CA ASP A 45 20.21 0.34 -20.33
C ASP A 45 20.94 1.26 -19.33
N GLY A 46 21.74 0.69 -18.42
CA GLY A 46 22.49 1.40 -17.40
C GLY A 46 21.68 1.79 -16.16
N LYS A 47 20.36 1.54 -16.13
CA LYS A 47 19.50 1.88 -15.00
C LYS A 47 19.57 0.83 -13.89
N LYS A 48 19.21 1.27 -12.69
CA LYS A 48 19.17 0.47 -11.47
C LYS A 48 17.75 -0.03 -11.21
N TYR A 49 17.60 -1.33 -11.06
CA TYR A 49 16.35 -2.03 -10.76
C TYR A 49 16.48 -2.73 -9.42
N SER A 50 15.64 -2.35 -8.47
CA SER A 50 15.66 -2.94 -7.12
C SER A 50 14.55 -3.98 -6.99
N TYR A 51 14.86 -5.11 -6.35
CA TYR A 51 13.91 -6.19 -6.05
C TYR A 51 13.98 -6.57 -4.58
N LEU A 52 12.84 -6.94 -4.01
CA LEU A 52 12.67 -7.48 -2.68
C LEU A 52 12.44 -8.99 -2.78
N PHE A 53 13.39 -9.76 -2.27
CA PHE A 53 13.31 -11.20 -2.18
C PHE A 53 12.59 -11.59 -0.89
N LYS A 54 11.47 -12.28 -1.04
CA LYS A 54 10.69 -12.89 0.03
C LYS A 54 10.89 -14.41 -0.01
N GLY A 55 11.04 -15.00 1.15
CA GLY A 55 11.17 -16.45 1.31
C GLY A 55 10.26 -16.91 2.44
N LEU A 56 9.82 -18.16 2.34
CA LEU A 56 8.75 -18.75 3.16
C LEU A 56 7.41 -18.02 2.98
N GLU A 57 7.16 -17.51 1.78
CA GLU A 57 5.93 -16.81 1.41
C GLU A 57 5.58 -17.17 -0.02
N ASP A 58 4.33 -17.56 -0.25
CA ASP A 58 3.78 -17.80 -1.58
C ASP A 58 3.37 -16.45 -2.20
N LEU A 59 3.89 -16.15 -3.40
CA LEU A 59 3.62 -14.91 -4.12
C LEU A 59 2.67 -15.06 -5.31
N HIS A 60 2.15 -16.27 -5.59
CA HIS A 60 1.25 -16.48 -6.73
C HIS A 60 -0.03 -15.64 -6.61
N LEU A 61 -0.60 -15.52 -5.40
CA LEU A 61 -1.75 -14.65 -5.17
C LEU A 61 -1.42 -13.18 -5.51
N ASP A 62 -0.29 -12.66 -5.02
CA ASP A 62 0.13 -11.29 -5.32
C ASP A 62 0.35 -11.08 -6.83
N GLU A 63 0.92 -12.06 -7.54
CA GLU A 63 1.06 -12.05 -9.00
C GLU A 63 -0.30 -11.97 -9.71
N ARG A 64 -1.26 -12.83 -9.34
CA ARG A 64 -2.62 -12.82 -9.91
C ARG A 64 -3.33 -11.49 -9.67
N ILE A 65 -3.17 -10.91 -8.47
CA ILE A 65 -3.71 -9.58 -8.20
C ILE A 65 -3.05 -8.51 -9.08
N MET A 66 -1.74 -8.56 -9.32
CA MET A 66 -1.08 -7.63 -10.25
C MET A 66 -1.61 -7.78 -11.69
N GLN A 67 -1.93 -8.99 -12.14
CA GLN A 67 -2.58 -9.23 -13.43
C GLN A 67 -3.97 -8.59 -13.47
N LEU A 68 -4.81 -8.78 -12.46
CA LEU A 68 -6.12 -8.15 -12.33
C LEU A 68 -6.05 -6.62 -12.35
N LEU A 69 -5.09 -6.04 -11.62
CA LEU A 69 -4.87 -4.59 -11.62
C LEU A 69 -4.43 -4.09 -13.00
N THR A 70 -3.58 -4.84 -13.70
CA THR A 70 -3.12 -4.50 -15.06
C THR A 70 -4.28 -4.53 -16.05
N THR A 71 -5.11 -5.57 -16.03
CA THR A 71 -6.34 -5.65 -16.85
C THR A 71 -7.29 -4.51 -16.53
N THR A 72 -7.50 -4.22 -15.25
CA THR A 72 -8.36 -3.10 -14.80
C THR A 72 -7.84 -1.76 -15.31
N ASN A 73 -6.53 -1.53 -15.28
CA ASN A 73 -5.93 -0.32 -15.83
C ASN A 73 -6.15 -0.20 -17.34
N GLY A 74 -6.08 -1.31 -18.08
CA GLY A 74 -6.46 -1.36 -19.49
C GLY A 74 -7.89 -0.87 -19.72
N LEU A 75 -8.85 -1.43 -18.98
CA LEU A 75 -10.27 -1.04 -19.06
C LEU A 75 -10.51 0.43 -18.70
N LEU A 76 -9.80 0.95 -17.68
CA LEU A 76 -9.84 2.36 -17.31
C LEU A 76 -9.18 3.26 -18.37
N SER A 77 -8.21 2.77 -19.13
CA SER A 77 -7.57 3.53 -20.21
C SER A 77 -8.40 3.57 -21.50
N GLU A 78 -9.26 2.58 -21.73
CA GLU A 78 -10.18 2.54 -22.89
C GLU A 78 -11.38 3.46 -22.71
N ASN A 79 -11.83 3.69 -21.47
CA ASN A 79 -12.90 4.64 -21.19
C ASN A 79 -12.36 6.09 -21.22
N GLY A 80 -12.92 6.91 -22.12
CA GLY A 80 -12.45 8.29 -22.32
C GLY A 80 -12.50 9.19 -21.08
N ALA A 81 -13.48 9.00 -20.18
CA ALA A 81 -13.62 9.83 -18.97
C ALA A 81 -12.55 9.48 -17.92
N THR A 82 -12.21 8.20 -17.76
CA THR A 82 -11.16 7.73 -16.86
C THR A 82 -9.77 7.97 -17.45
N ALA A 83 -9.60 7.76 -18.76
CA ALA A 83 -8.35 7.98 -19.47
C ALA A 83 -7.92 9.45 -19.44
N LEU A 84 -8.84 10.39 -19.72
CA LEU A 84 -8.57 11.83 -19.65
C LEU A 84 -8.11 12.28 -18.25
N ARG A 85 -8.54 11.56 -17.21
CA ARG A 85 -8.20 11.83 -15.81
C ARG A 85 -6.99 11.03 -15.32
N GLY A 86 -6.39 10.18 -16.15
CA GLY A 86 -5.26 9.32 -15.78
C GLY A 86 -5.60 8.37 -14.63
N MET A 87 -6.83 7.88 -14.56
CA MET A 87 -7.27 7.00 -13.47
C MET A 87 -6.67 5.60 -13.65
N ARG A 88 -5.89 5.16 -12.67
CA ARG A 88 -5.26 3.84 -12.63
C ARG A 88 -4.93 3.41 -11.20
N ALA A 89 -4.81 2.11 -10.98
CA ALA A 89 -4.16 1.54 -9.81
C ALA A 89 -2.68 1.31 -10.11
N ARG A 90 -1.79 1.65 -9.18
CA ARG A 90 -0.36 1.40 -9.35
C ARG A 90 -0.06 -0.09 -9.24
N THR A 91 0.64 -0.63 -10.23
CA THR A 91 1.13 -2.01 -10.28
C THR A 91 2.65 -2.05 -10.12
N TYR A 92 3.15 -3.22 -9.76
CA TYR A 92 4.57 -3.55 -9.68
C TYR A 92 4.75 -5.02 -10.05
N ALA A 93 5.92 -5.40 -10.53
CA ALA A 93 6.14 -6.80 -10.88
C ALA A 93 6.26 -7.70 -9.65
N VAL A 94 5.62 -8.86 -9.71
CA VAL A 94 5.74 -9.95 -8.74
C VAL A 94 6.14 -11.18 -9.53
N ILE A 95 7.24 -11.81 -9.14
CA ILE A 95 7.82 -12.96 -9.84
C ILE A 95 7.96 -14.10 -8.82
N PRO A 96 6.98 -15.02 -8.75
CA PRO A 96 7.13 -16.26 -8.01
C PRO A 96 8.33 -17.06 -8.57
N LEU A 97 9.16 -17.60 -7.69
CA LEU A 97 10.30 -18.45 -8.04
C LEU A 97 10.09 -19.90 -7.61
N SER A 98 9.29 -20.10 -6.57
CA SER A 98 8.78 -21.38 -6.10
C SER A 98 7.52 -21.15 -5.25
N ASP A 99 6.87 -22.22 -4.79
CA ASP A 99 5.69 -22.16 -3.91
C ASP A 99 5.93 -21.44 -2.56
N HIS A 100 7.20 -21.18 -2.22
CA HIS A 100 7.60 -20.55 -0.95
C HIS A 100 8.62 -19.43 -1.14
N SER A 101 8.87 -18.98 -2.36
CA SER A 101 9.80 -17.88 -2.58
C SER A 101 9.51 -17.12 -3.85
N GLY A 102 9.87 -15.85 -3.83
CA GLY A 102 9.83 -15.04 -5.03
C GLY A 102 10.42 -13.66 -4.82
N MET A 103 10.30 -12.84 -5.85
CA MET A 103 10.78 -11.47 -5.82
C MET A 103 9.68 -10.49 -6.20
N ILE A 104 9.65 -9.36 -5.51
CA ILE A 104 8.74 -8.24 -5.76
C ILE A 104 9.58 -7.06 -6.20
N GLN A 105 9.19 -6.40 -7.29
CA GLN A 105 9.81 -5.17 -7.74
C GLN A 105 9.69 -4.10 -6.65
N TRP A 106 10.81 -3.49 -6.31
CA TRP A 106 10.84 -2.41 -5.34
C TRP A 106 10.26 -1.14 -5.96
N VAL A 107 9.19 -0.62 -5.36
CA VAL A 107 8.63 0.65 -5.79
C VAL A 107 9.48 1.79 -5.23
N ASN A 108 10.27 2.42 -6.11
CA ASN A 108 11.10 3.56 -5.73
C ASN A 108 10.23 4.76 -5.34
N ASP A 109 10.71 5.53 -4.36
CA ASP A 109 10.12 6.82 -3.92
C ASP A 109 8.71 6.72 -3.30
N ALA A 110 8.25 5.51 -3.01
CA ALA A 110 7.03 5.26 -2.26
C ALA A 110 7.32 5.25 -0.75
N THR A 111 6.58 6.06 0.01
CA THR A 111 6.73 6.17 1.47
C THR A 111 5.50 5.59 2.18
N PRO A 112 5.66 4.60 3.07
CA PRO A 112 4.54 4.09 3.87
C PRO A 112 3.92 5.19 4.73
N PHE A 113 2.60 5.20 4.87
CA PHE A 113 1.90 6.18 5.69
C PHE A 113 2.36 6.15 7.15
N PHE A 114 2.75 4.99 7.68
CA PHE A 114 3.27 4.88 9.04
C PHE A 114 4.61 5.63 9.21
N ALA A 115 5.45 5.66 8.17
CA ALA A 115 6.68 6.43 8.19
C ALA A 115 6.39 7.95 8.23
N LEU A 116 5.36 8.41 7.53
CA LEU A 116 4.91 9.81 7.58
C LEU A 116 4.42 10.18 8.97
N PHE A 117 3.64 9.29 9.58
CA PHE A 117 3.17 9.49 10.94
C PHE A 117 4.32 9.65 11.93
N LYS A 118 5.31 8.72 11.90
CA LYS A 118 6.49 8.80 12.77
C LYS A 118 7.28 10.08 12.56
N LYS A 119 7.46 10.52 11.31
CA LYS A 119 8.12 11.80 10.99
C LYS A 119 7.37 13.00 11.57
N TRP A 120 6.04 13.01 11.45
CA TRP A 120 5.21 14.07 12.03
C TRP A 120 5.28 14.08 13.55
N GLN A 121 5.10 12.94 14.23
CA GLN A 121 5.18 12.85 15.70
C GLN A 121 6.52 13.39 16.22
N LYS A 122 7.62 13.05 15.54
CA LYS A 122 8.94 13.55 15.89
C LYS A 122 9.02 15.08 15.80
N ARG A 123 8.48 15.67 14.72
CA ARG A 123 8.46 17.14 14.54
C ARG A 123 7.64 17.85 15.61
N GLU A 124 6.44 17.36 15.91
CA GLU A 124 5.59 17.94 16.97
C GLU A 124 6.26 17.87 18.34
N SER A 125 6.87 16.72 18.66
CA SER A 125 7.60 16.57 19.91
C SER A 125 8.76 17.55 20.01
N THR A 126 9.54 17.70 18.93
CA THR A 126 10.63 18.67 18.90
C THR A 126 10.12 20.10 19.03
N ALA A 127 9.03 20.46 18.34
CA ALA A 127 8.43 21.79 18.44
C ALA A 127 7.95 22.07 19.87
N HIS A 128 7.28 21.11 20.52
CA HIS A 128 6.83 21.23 21.90
C HIS A 128 8.01 21.40 22.88
N MET A 129 9.09 20.65 22.70
CA MET A 129 10.31 20.79 23.52
C MET A 129 10.94 22.17 23.37
N LEU A 130 11.03 22.68 22.13
CA LEU A 130 11.57 24.01 21.85
C LEU A 130 10.72 25.13 22.44
N LEU A 131 9.40 24.99 22.42
CA LEU A 131 8.48 26.00 22.96
C LEU A 131 8.47 26.03 24.49
N ASN A 132 8.71 24.88 25.14
CA ASN A 132 8.61 24.75 26.59
C ASN A 132 9.97 24.72 27.32
N ASN A 133 11.10 24.86 26.61
CA ASN A 133 12.46 24.72 27.15
C ASN A 133 12.71 23.38 27.89
N ASP A 134 12.01 22.32 27.49
CA ASP A 134 12.16 21.00 28.09
C ASP A 134 13.43 20.29 27.58
N LYS A 135 14.17 19.63 28.48
CA LYS A 135 15.31 18.77 28.09
C LYS A 135 14.79 17.54 27.31
N PRO A 136 15.56 17.03 26.34
CA PRO A 136 15.17 15.82 25.61
C PRO A 136 15.09 14.64 26.58
N ASN A 137 13.87 14.20 26.88
CA ASN A 137 13.63 12.99 27.65
C ASN A 137 13.52 11.81 26.68
N GLU A 138 14.54 10.96 26.63
CA GLU A 138 14.57 9.76 25.78
C GLU A 138 13.39 8.82 26.04
N ALA A 139 12.92 8.72 27.28
CA ALA A 139 11.77 7.87 27.62
C ALA A 139 10.47 8.42 27.01
N TYR A 140 10.30 9.74 26.96
CA TYR A 140 9.16 10.37 26.28
C TYR A 140 9.24 10.14 24.76
N MET A 141 10.42 10.32 24.18
CA MET A 141 10.64 10.07 22.74
C MET A 141 10.41 8.60 22.35
N GLN A 142 10.85 7.64 23.16
CA GLN A 142 10.59 6.21 22.95
C GLN A 142 9.11 5.86 23.10
N SER A 143 8.40 6.47 24.07
CA SER A 143 6.96 6.27 24.24
C SER A 143 6.15 6.76 23.03
N LEU A 144 6.63 7.80 22.34
CA LEU A 144 6.00 8.36 21.14
C LEU A 144 6.19 7.51 19.88
N MET A 145 7.24 6.68 19.83
CA MET A 145 7.53 5.78 18.71
C MET A 145 6.76 4.45 18.74
N GLN A 146 6.01 4.19 19.81
CA GLN A 146 5.13 3.02 19.90
C GLN A 146 3.97 3.12 18.91
N ARG A 147 3.48 1.99 18.42
CA ARG A 147 2.37 1.98 17.47
C ARG A 147 1.14 2.63 18.12
N PRO A 148 0.30 3.38 17.39
CA PRO A 148 -0.92 3.97 17.95
C PRO A 148 -1.80 2.96 18.69
N THR A 149 -1.82 1.70 18.24
CA THR A 149 -2.52 0.59 18.87
C THR A 149 -1.94 0.24 20.24
N GLU A 150 -0.62 0.25 20.39
CA GLU A 150 0.10 -0.04 21.64
C GLU A 150 -0.08 1.09 22.66
N GLN A 151 0.06 2.34 22.19
CA GLN A 151 -0.21 3.55 22.99
C GLN A 151 -1.66 3.61 23.45
N PHE A 152 -2.59 3.21 22.58
CA PHE A 152 -4.00 3.10 22.88
C PHE A 152 -4.24 2.03 23.95
N THR A 153 -3.76 0.81 23.79
CA THR A 153 -3.92 -0.23 24.82
C THR A 153 -3.31 0.16 26.17
N ALA A 154 -2.12 0.78 26.20
CA ALA A 154 -1.45 1.12 27.44
C ALA A 154 -2.13 2.26 28.22
N LYS A 155 -2.54 3.32 27.50
CA LYS A 155 -3.04 4.56 28.12
C LYS A 155 -4.56 4.58 28.27
N VAL A 156 -5.28 3.91 27.37
CA VAL A 156 -6.75 3.93 27.33
C VAL A 156 -7.35 2.80 28.17
N ALA A 157 -6.68 1.64 28.28
CA ALA A 157 -7.14 0.57 29.17
C ALA A 157 -7.05 0.94 30.66
N SER A 158 -6.04 1.71 31.07
CA SER A 158 -5.85 2.11 32.47
C SER A 158 -6.84 3.21 32.90
N ILE A 159 -7.08 4.20 32.04
CA ILE A 159 -7.94 5.36 32.35
C ILE A 159 -9.44 5.02 32.17
N LEU A 160 -9.82 4.18 31.21
CA LEU A 160 -11.21 3.78 31.04
C LEU A 160 -11.69 2.79 32.10
N LYS A 161 -10.77 1.96 32.62
CA LYS A 161 -11.05 1.04 33.73
C LYS A 161 -11.27 1.78 35.05
N SER A 162 -10.59 2.91 35.26
CA SER A 162 -10.79 3.74 36.45
C SER A 162 -12.02 4.65 36.38
N ALA A 163 -12.51 4.98 35.18
CA ALA A 163 -13.64 5.89 34.98
C ALA A 163 -14.97 5.22 34.57
N GLY A 164 -15.01 3.90 34.36
CA GLY A 164 -16.24 3.16 34.03
C GLY A 164 -16.84 3.45 32.66
N LEU A 165 -16.09 4.10 31.76
CA LEU A 165 -16.57 4.60 30.47
C LEU A 165 -16.06 3.75 29.30
N ARG A 166 -16.85 3.65 28.22
CA ARG A 166 -16.43 3.06 26.93
C ARG A 166 -15.64 4.07 26.10
N VAL A 167 -14.64 3.56 25.39
CA VAL A 167 -13.62 4.29 24.65
C VAL A 167 -14.21 5.27 23.61
N THR A 168 -14.02 6.58 23.81
CA THR A 168 -14.10 7.58 22.73
C THR A 168 -12.70 8.17 22.53
N ALA A 169 -11.87 7.48 21.77
CA ALA A 169 -10.53 7.95 21.41
C ALA A 169 -10.65 9.23 20.59
N ASN A 170 -10.21 10.37 21.14
CA ASN A 170 -10.20 11.62 20.41
C ASN A 170 -9.03 11.63 19.41
N ARG A 171 -9.23 10.99 18.25
CA ARG A 171 -8.31 10.97 17.11
C ARG A 171 -8.19 12.35 16.40
N ARG A 172 -8.89 13.38 16.88
CA ARG A 172 -9.02 14.72 16.26
C ARG A 172 -7.71 15.47 15.98
N TYR A 173 -6.59 15.08 16.58
CA TYR A 173 -5.31 15.80 16.45
C TYR A 173 -4.28 15.09 15.55
N TRP A 174 -4.72 14.21 14.65
CA TRP A 174 -3.84 13.78 13.56
C TRP A 174 -3.64 14.92 12.56
N PRO A 175 -2.44 15.11 12.00
CA PRO A 175 -2.16 16.20 11.06
C PRO A 175 -3.15 16.15 9.90
N LYS A 176 -3.82 17.27 9.65
CA LYS A 176 -4.46 17.53 8.36
C LYS A 176 -3.36 17.39 7.32
N GLU A 177 -3.48 16.45 6.39
CA GLU A 177 -2.38 16.02 5.52
C GLU A 177 -1.80 17.20 4.72
N LYS A 178 -0.73 17.80 5.25
CA LYS A 178 0.08 18.83 4.60
C LYS A 178 1.33 18.25 3.95
N GLU A 179 1.58 16.94 4.06
CA GLU A 179 2.78 16.32 3.51
C GLU A 179 2.84 16.44 1.99
N ILE A 180 1.71 16.24 1.30
CA ILE A 180 1.64 16.45 -0.16
C ILE A 180 1.97 17.91 -0.48
N TYR A 181 1.44 18.85 0.31
CA TYR A 181 1.74 20.28 0.15
C TYR A 181 3.23 20.59 0.38
N TYR A 182 3.83 20.11 1.47
CA TYR A 182 5.25 20.33 1.80
C TYR A 182 6.19 19.66 0.80
N SER A 183 5.75 18.59 0.13
CA SER A 183 6.52 17.91 -0.91
C SER A 183 6.47 18.62 -2.28
N SER A 184 5.64 19.64 -2.45
CA SER A 184 5.44 20.33 -3.72
C SER A 184 6.22 21.64 -3.76
N ALA A 185 6.88 21.90 -4.90
CA ALA A 185 7.60 23.15 -5.13
C ALA A 185 6.66 24.31 -5.52
N THR A 186 5.52 24.00 -6.16
CA THR A 186 4.56 25.01 -6.63
C THR A 186 3.12 24.64 -6.30
N ALA A 187 2.23 25.64 -6.28
CA ALA A 187 0.79 25.41 -6.08
C ALA A 187 0.18 24.51 -7.18
N THR A 188 0.64 24.65 -8.43
CA THR A 188 0.23 23.80 -9.55
C THR A 188 0.63 22.34 -9.33
N GLU A 189 1.86 22.11 -8.86
CA GLU A 189 2.33 20.76 -8.53
C GLU A 189 1.55 20.16 -7.37
N TRP A 190 1.30 20.93 -6.30
CA TRP A 190 0.44 20.51 -5.20
C TRP A 190 -0.96 20.14 -5.66
N PHE A 191 -1.58 20.95 -6.52
CA PHE A 191 -2.91 20.66 -7.06
C PHE A 191 -2.90 19.36 -7.89
N LYS A 192 -1.89 19.15 -8.73
CA LYS A 192 -1.72 17.90 -9.51
C LYS A 192 -1.56 16.70 -8.60
N LYS A 193 -0.65 16.73 -7.62
CA LYS A 193 -0.42 15.62 -6.69
C LYS A 193 -1.66 15.31 -5.84
N SER A 194 -2.34 16.34 -5.32
CA SER A 194 -3.57 16.15 -4.52
C SER A 194 -4.71 15.56 -5.36
N THR A 195 -4.78 15.95 -6.64
CA THR A 195 -5.73 15.37 -7.61
C THR A 195 -5.41 13.90 -7.90
N SER A 196 -4.14 13.58 -8.17
CA SER A 196 -3.68 12.19 -8.37
C SER A 196 -3.92 11.34 -7.12
N PHE A 197 -3.70 11.89 -5.93
CA PHE A 197 -3.96 11.24 -4.66
C PHE A 197 -5.43 10.85 -4.53
N ALA A 198 -6.35 11.81 -4.71
CA ALA A 198 -7.78 11.56 -4.59
C ALA A 198 -8.27 10.50 -5.60
N ARG A 199 -7.78 10.57 -6.85
CA ARG A 199 -8.14 9.63 -7.91
C ARG A 199 -7.59 8.23 -7.66
N SER A 200 -6.30 8.10 -7.36
CA SER A 200 -5.66 6.81 -7.09
C SER A 200 -6.25 6.14 -5.86
N LEU A 201 -6.49 6.90 -4.78
CA LEU A 201 -7.16 6.38 -3.58
C LEU A 201 -8.57 5.88 -3.88
N ALA A 202 -9.35 6.61 -4.69
CA ALA A 202 -10.68 6.17 -5.09
C ALA A 202 -10.63 4.88 -5.92
N VAL A 203 -9.76 4.83 -6.93
CA VAL A 203 -9.60 3.66 -7.79
C VAL A 203 -9.20 2.42 -6.97
N THR A 204 -8.17 2.53 -6.13
CA THR A 204 -7.71 1.40 -5.30
C THR A 204 -8.73 1.01 -4.23
N SER A 205 -9.51 1.95 -3.70
CA SER A 205 -10.58 1.65 -2.74
C SER A 205 -11.72 0.85 -3.38
N MET A 206 -12.14 1.22 -4.60
CA MET A 206 -13.21 0.51 -5.30
C MET A 206 -12.78 -0.88 -5.77
N ILE A 207 -11.55 -0.99 -6.29
CA ILE A 207 -10.98 -2.30 -6.64
C ILE A 207 -10.79 -3.16 -5.38
N GLY A 208 -10.23 -2.59 -4.31
CA GLY A 208 -10.04 -3.23 -3.02
C GLY A 208 -11.35 -3.76 -2.43
N TYR A 209 -12.44 -2.99 -2.54
CA TYR A 209 -13.77 -3.44 -2.15
C TYR A 209 -14.23 -4.66 -2.95
N ILE A 210 -14.09 -4.65 -4.27
CA ILE A 210 -14.54 -5.75 -5.15
C ILE A 210 -13.77 -7.04 -4.85
N ILE A 211 -12.45 -6.95 -4.63
CA ILE A 211 -11.63 -8.13 -4.32
C ILE A 211 -11.69 -8.53 -2.84
N GLY A 212 -12.35 -7.73 -1.98
CA GLY A 212 -12.40 -7.98 -0.53
C GLY A 212 -11.04 -7.87 0.15
N LEU A 213 -10.25 -6.84 -0.20
CA LEU A 213 -8.91 -6.59 0.34
C LEU A 213 -8.95 -6.10 1.79
N GLY A 214 -8.39 -6.90 2.70
CA GLY A 214 -8.22 -6.58 4.13
C GLY A 214 -6.79 -6.18 4.51
N ASP A 215 -6.54 -6.04 5.80
CA ASP A 215 -5.23 -5.71 6.40
C ASP A 215 -4.59 -4.43 5.82
N ARG A 216 -5.43 -3.42 5.59
CA ARG A 216 -5.01 -2.11 5.06
C ARG A 216 -4.47 -1.22 6.18
N HIS A 217 -3.43 -1.67 6.86
CA HIS A 217 -2.70 -0.91 7.87
C HIS A 217 -1.73 0.12 7.25
N LEU A 218 -1.20 1.05 8.06
CA LEU A 218 -0.41 2.18 7.57
C LEU A 218 0.96 1.81 6.96
N ASP A 219 1.44 0.57 7.15
CA ASP A 219 2.63 0.06 6.48
C ASP A 219 2.32 -0.51 5.07
N ASN A 220 1.06 -0.86 4.77
CA ASN A 220 0.62 -1.47 3.51
C ASN A 220 0.04 -0.47 2.50
N ILE A 221 -0.12 0.78 2.93
CA ILE A 221 -0.51 1.89 2.08
C ILE A 221 0.68 2.84 2.01
N LEU A 222 1.13 3.11 0.80
CA LEU A 222 2.27 3.96 0.48
C LEU A 222 1.79 5.14 -0.36
N VAL A 223 2.54 6.23 -0.34
CA VAL A 223 2.35 7.39 -1.23
C VAL A 223 3.66 7.69 -1.96
N ASP A 224 3.56 7.91 -3.27
CA ASP A 224 4.65 8.41 -4.09
C ASP A 224 4.59 9.95 -4.15
N PHE A 225 5.55 10.62 -3.51
CA PHE A 225 5.54 12.09 -3.44
C PHE A 225 5.90 12.78 -4.75
N ARG A 226 6.36 12.07 -5.78
CA ARG A 226 6.57 12.67 -7.10
C ARG A 226 5.25 12.79 -7.86
N SER A 227 4.45 11.73 -7.85
CA SER A 227 3.18 11.65 -8.59
C SER A 227 1.95 12.05 -7.76
N GLY A 228 2.03 11.90 -6.43
CA GLY A 228 0.89 11.98 -5.51
C GLY A 228 0.04 10.69 -5.47
N GLU A 229 0.41 9.63 -6.18
CA GLU A 229 -0.38 8.40 -6.26
C GLU A 229 -0.25 7.55 -4.98
N VAL A 230 -1.37 6.93 -4.59
CA VAL A 230 -1.42 5.91 -3.53
C VAL A 230 -1.10 4.54 -4.12
N ILE A 231 -0.27 3.79 -3.41
CA ILE A 231 0.17 2.44 -3.78
C ILE A 231 -0.17 1.50 -2.63
N HIS A 232 -0.90 0.42 -2.93
CA HIS A 232 -1.16 -0.65 -1.98
C HIS A 232 -0.15 -1.77 -2.22
N ILE A 233 0.42 -2.31 -1.13
CA ILE A 233 1.28 -3.49 -1.16
C ILE A 233 0.68 -4.60 -0.30
N ASP A 234 1.21 -5.82 -0.44
CA ASP A 234 0.84 -7.01 0.34
C ASP A 234 -0.63 -7.39 0.14
N TYR A 235 -0.91 -8.35 -0.74
CA TYR A 235 -2.28 -8.76 -1.09
C TYR A 235 -2.66 -10.13 -0.51
N ASN A 236 -1.93 -10.59 0.51
CA ASN A 236 -2.18 -11.88 1.16
C ASN A 236 -3.60 -11.99 1.76
N VAL A 237 -4.18 -10.87 2.21
CA VAL A 237 -5.53 -10.81 2.80
C VAL A 237 -6.56 -10.31 1.77
N CYS A 238 -6.80 -11.09 0.72
CA CYS A 238 -7.88 -10.84 -0.27
C CYS A 238 -9.10 -11.73 -0.02
N PHE A 239 -10.17 -11.56 -0.81
CA PHE A 239 -11.39 -12.38 -0.82
C PHE A 239 -12.08 -12.47 0.54
N GLU A 240 -12.17 -11.32 1.23
CA GLU A 240 -12.87 -11.17 2.50
C GLU A 240 -12.25 -11.97 3.66
N LYS A 241 -10.99 -12.44 3.51
CA LYS A 241 -10.21 -13.07 4.59
C LYS A 241 -10.11 -12.18 5.83
N GLY A 242 -10.14 -10.86 5.67
CA GLY A 242 -10.15 -9.89 6.77
C GLY A 242 -11.31 -10.09 7.77
N LYS A 243 -12.45 -10.62 7.32
CA LYS A 243 -13.61 -10.93 8.19
C LYS A 243 -13.39 -12.17 9.07
N ARG A 244 -12.42 -13.02 8.72
CA ARG A 244 -12.10 -14.27 9.43
C ARG A 244 -10.93 -14.12 10.41
N LEU A 245 -10.33 -12.93 10.49
CA LEU A 245 -9.29 -12.63 11.46
C LEU A 245 -9.84 -12.74 12.90
N ARG A 246 -8.95 -12.96 13.87
CA ARG A 246 -9.30 -12.99 15.30
C ARG A 246 -10.11 -11.77 15.74
N VAL A 247 -9.78 -10.61 15.18
CA VAL A 247 -10.60 -9.40 15.26
C VAL A 247 -11.05 -9.08 13.83
N PRO A 248 -12.31 -9.36 13.48
CA PRO A 248 -12.81 -9.16 12.11
C PRO A 248 -12.72 -7.71 11.66
N GLU A 249 -12.27 -7.51 10.42
CA GLU A 249 -12.37 -6.23 9.73
C GLU A 249 -13.76 -6.09 9.08
N LEU A 250 -14.55 -5.13 9.54
CA LEU A 250 -15.91 -4.88 9.05
C LEU A 250 -15.99 -3.78 7.99
N VAL A 251 -14.89 -3.09 7.72
CA VAL A 251 -14.83 -1.96 6.80
C VAL A 251 -14.36 -2.41 5.41
N PRO A 252 -14.94 -1.88 4.32
CA PRO A 252 -14.61 -2.33 2.96
C PRO A 252 -13.25 -1.82 2.46
N TYR A 253 -12.79 -0.69 2.99
CA TYR A 253 -11.51 -0.08 2.67
C TYR A 253 -11.17 0.97 3.73
N ARG A 254 -9.90 1.37 3.78
CA ARG A 254 -9.45 2.39 4.73
C ARG A 254 -9.81 3.79 4.23
N LEU A 255 -10.77 4.45 4.88
CA LEU A 255 -11.08 5.87 4.68
C LEU A 255 -11.16 6.59 6.03
N THR A 256 -10.02 6.67 6.70
CA THR A 256 -9.91 7.34 8.00
C THR A 256 -9.73 8.85 7.87
N GLN A 257 -9.89 9.58 8.96
CA GLN A 257 -9.68 11.03 9.09
C GLN A 257 -8.52 11.62 8.26
N ASN A 258 -7.38 10.93 8.20
CA ASN A 258 -6.16 11.46 7.58
C ASN A 258 -6.31 11.49 6.07
N LEU A 259 -6.66 10.32 5.51
CA LEU A 259 -7.00 10.16 4.11
C LEU A 259 -8.15 11.08 3.72
N TYR A 260 -9.17 11.21 4.57
CA TYR A 260 -10.27 12.15 4.34
C TYR A 260 -9.79 13.62 4.27
N GLY A 261 -8.94 14.04 5.22
CA GLY A 261 -8.39 15.39 5.25
C GLY A 261 -7.47 15.71 4.07
N ALA A 262 -6.83 14.69 3.51
CA ALA A 262 -5.97 14.77 2.33
C ALA A 262 -6.73 15.09 1.03
N LEU A 263 -8.00 14.70 0.97
CA LEU A 263 -8.87 14.96 -0.19
C LEU A 263 -9.20 16.45 -0.36
N GLY A 264 -8.81 17.27 0.62
CA GLY A 264 -9.04 18.71 0.62
C GLY A 264 -10.39 19.08 1.22
N ILE A 265 -10.82 20.31 0.93
CA ILE A 265 -11.98 20.93 1.59
C ILE A 265 -13.29 20.23 1.21
N THR A 266 -13.38 19.68 -0.01
CA THR A 266 -14.55 18.94 -0.48
C THR A 266 -14.64 17.54 0.12
N GLY A 267 -13.60 17.06 0.79
CA GLY A 267 -13.55 15.71 1.34
C GLY A 267 -13.86 14.65 0.28
N VAL A 268 -14.79 13.75 0.61
CA VAL A 268 -15.20 12.67 -0.30
C VAL A 268 -16.06 13.15 -1.46
N ASP A 269 -16.84 14.20 -1.27
CA ASP A 269 -17.85 14.66 -2.25
C ASP A 269 -17.26 15.36 -3.48
N GLY A 270 -15.94 15.53 -3.52
CA GLY A 270 -15.22 16.07 -4.67
C GLY A 270 -14.69 14.98 -5.60
N GLN A 271 -13.37 15.06 -5.84
CA GLN A 271 -12.71 14.20 -6.83
C GLN A 271 -12.77 12.71 -6.48
N PHE A 272 -12.77 12.38 -5.18
CA PHE A 272 -12.84 11.00 -4.72
C PHE A 272 -14.14 10.32 -5.16
N LYS A 273 -15.31 10.91 -4.86
CA LYS A 273 -16.60 10.37 -5.26
C LYS A 273 -16.74 10.25 -6.78
N ALA A 274 -16.37 11.29 -7.52
CA ALA A 274 -16.43 11.25 -8.98
C ALA A 274 -15.54 10.14 -9.58
N ALA A 275 -14.33 9.95 -9.05
CA ALA A 275 -13.45 8.87 -9.47
C ALA A 275 -13.97 7.49 -9.03
N ALA A 276 -14.55 7.36 -7.84
CA ALA A 276 -15.12 6.11 -7.34
C ALA A 276 -16.31 5.66 -8.20
N GLU A 277 -17.24 6.56 -8.48
CA GLU A 277 -18.41 6.28 -9.33
C GLU A 277 -18.00 5.85 -10.75
N GLU A 278 -17.03 6.55 -11.34
CA GLU A 278 -16.53 6.21 -12.68
C GLU A 278 -15.80 4.87 -12.69
N THR A 279 -14.97 4.60 -11.68
CA THR A 279 -14.29 3.31 -11.53
C THR A 279 -15.32 2.18 -11.46
N LEU A 280 -16.33 2.30 -10.59
CA LEU A 280 -17.38 1.30 -10.47
C LEU A 280 -18.20 1.14 -11.76
N ARG A 281 -18.45 2.23 -12.49
CA ARG A 281 -19.15 2.18 -13.78
C ARG A 281 -18.37 1.36 -14.81
N VAL A 282 -17.07 1.59 -14.93
CA VAL A 282 -16.19 0.82 -15.82
C VAL A 282 -16.15 -0.64 -15.40
N LEU A 283 -15.89 -0.93 -14.12
CA LEU A 283 -15.79 -2.30 -13.63
C LEU A 283 -17.10 -3.08 -13.80
N ARG A 284 -18.26 -2.45 -13.56
CA ARG A 284 -19.57 -3.09 -13.78
C ARG A 284 -19.85 -3.34 -15.25
N LYS A 285 -19.46 -2.43 -16.14
CA LYS A 285 -19.61 -2.58 -17.60
C LYS A 285 -18.80 -3.78 -18.12
N HIS A 286 -17.62 -4.01 -17.55
CA HIS A 286 -16.69 -5.07 -17.96
C HIS A 286 -16.65 -6.25 -16.98
N LYS A 287 -17.73 -6.48 -16.22
CA LYS A 287 -17.77 -7.51 -15.16
C LYS A 287 -17.44 -8.92 -15.67
N GLU A 288 -17.83 -9.27 -16.90
CA GLU A 288 -17.60 -10.61 -17.45
C GLU A 288 -16.11 -10.89 -17.64
N VAL A 289 -15.33 -9.88 -18.06
CA VAL A 289 -13.86 -9.99 -18.18
C VAL A 289 -13.23 -10.20 -16.81
N LEU A 290 -13.69 -9.45 -15.81
CA LEU A 290 -13.19 -9.55 -14.44
C LEU A 290 -13.55 -10.89 -13.80
N ILE A 291 -14.79 -11.36 -13.99
CA ILE A 291 -15.25 -12.67 -13.49
C ILE A 291 -14.43 -13.78 -14.15
N THR A 292 -14.25 -13.75 -15.46
CA THR A 292 -13.45 -14.76 -16.18
C THR A 292 -12.02 -14.83 -15.64
N LEU A 293 -11.41 -13.67 -15.36
CA LEU A 293 -10.06 -13.62 -14.79
C LEU A 293 -10.02 -14.15 -13.34
N LEU A 294 -10.99 -13.77 -12.51
CA LEU A 294 -11.08 -14.23 -11.12
C LEU A 294 -11.40 -15.73 -11.04
N ASP A 295 -12.26 -16.26 -11.91
CA ASP A 295 -12.58 -17.68 -11.99
C ASP A 295 -11.31 -18.48 -12.31
N ALA A 296 -10.49 -18.00 -13.25
CA ALA A 296 -9.20 -18.62 -13.56
C ALA A 296 -8.26 -18.69 -12.33
N PHE A 297 -8.33 -17.71 -11.42
CA PHE A 297 -7.51 -17.71 -10.19
C PHE A 297 -8.01 -18.71 -9.15
N VAL A 298 -9.33 -18.91 -9.05
CA VAL A 298 -9.92 -19.85 -8.10
C VAL A 298 -9.57 -21.30 -8.47
N TYR A 299 -9.52 -21.61 -9.77
CA TYR A 299 -9.18 -22.94 -10.26
C TYR A 299 -7.67 -23.16 -10.48
N ASP A 300 -6.82 -22.17 -10.18
CA ASP A 300 -5.37 -22.29 -10.32
C ASP A 300 -4.79 -23.14 -9.17
N PRO A 301 -4.21 -24.32 -9.45
CA PRO A 301 -3.66 -25.20 -8.41
C PRO A 301 -2.40 -24.63 -7.74
N LEU A 302 -1.80 -23.58 -8.30
CA LEU A 302 -0.63 -22.90 -7.72
C LEU A 302 -1.01 -21.87 -6.66
N VAL A 303 -2.31 -21.57 -6.52
CA VAL A 303 -2.81 -20.73 -5.43
C VAL A 303 -3.31 -21.66 -4.34
N ASP A 304 -2.56 -21.74 -3.24
CA ASP A 304 -2.93 -22.62 -2.13
C ASP A 304 -4.05 -22.00 -1.29
N TRP A 305 -5.28 -22.39 -1.63
CA TRP A 305 -6.48 -22.02 -0.86
C TRP A 305 -6.70 -22.93 0.37
N GLU A 306 -6.05 -24.10 0.44
CA GLU A 306 -6.35 -25.17 1.40
C GLU A 306 -5.44 -25.16 2.64
N SER A 307 -4.16 -24.83 2.52
CA SER A 307 -3.26 -24.72 3.69
C SER A 307 -3.71 -23.63 4.68
N GLU A 308 -4.43 -22.62 4.20
CA GLU A 308 -5.01 -21.56 5.02
C GLU A 308 -6.20 -22.02 5.89
N ALA A 309 -6.94 -23.05 5.47
CA ALA A 309 -8.03 -23.62 6.27
C ALA A 309 -7.52 -24.41 7.49
N MET A 310 -6.36 -25.06 7.36
CA MET A 310 -5.74 -25.83 8.45
C MET A 310 -5.04 -24.94 9.48
N GLU A 311 -4.44 -23.81 9.09
CA GLU A 311 -3.88 -22.83 10.03
C GLU A 311 -4.95 -22.17 10.92
N ALA A 312 -6.17 -21.98 10.40
CA ALA A 312 -7.29 -21.44 11.17
C ALA A 312 -7.83 -22.45 12.21
N GLY A 313 -7.73 -23.76 11.94
CA GLY A 313 -8.18 -24.82 12.84
C GLY A 313 -7.22 -25.10 14.01
N HIS A 314 -5.91 -24.87 13.84
CA HIS A 314 -4.90 -25.15 14.88
C HIS A 314 -4.70 -24.01 15.90
N ARG A 315 -5.44 -22.90 15.78
CA ARG A 315 -5.38 -21.75 16.72
C ARG A 315 -6.68 -21.57 17.52
N GLN A 316 -7.57 -22.56 17.52
CA GLN A 316 -8.75 -22.61 18.42
C GLN A 316 -8.40 -23.27 19.75
#